data_AF-A0A6P8NPS8-F1
#
_entry.id   AF-A0A6P8NPS8-F1
#
_cell.length_a   1.000
_cell.length_b   1.000
_cell.length_c   1.000
_cell.angle_alpha   90.00
_cell.angle_beta   90.00
_cell.angle_gamma   90.00
#
_symmetry.space_group_name_H-M   'P 1'
#
loop_
_entity.id
_entity.type
_entity.pdbx_description
1 polymer ?
#
loop_
_entity_poly.entity_id
_entity_poly.type
_entity_poly.pdbx_seq_one_letter_code
_entity_poly.pdbx_strand_id
1 'polypeptide(L)'
;METLESGTEAQLFWRQRAATLSRAHVYCMARSLGSELQAMQERCGPEAVSALVPQVVRLLELLEEFCGTQEDLLLRAAHSLPRQGEERSQSSQELMQNLLEAQGQNRALQSQLSDLQEENQKLLFQLAESQSQKDSVIRKETEVMLKLKEVVDRQRDEIRAKTHEIYCKNKDTEALQEQLDRFLRMNEDLRRKLAVVQAQLKSNLEKKADLETLLQAKQSEMERLAKSRAAEIPSSITIQESAVLSQDEQKGVESGTDTKQPLFTKEDVKQILQERNELKTNLFLVQEELAYYHRELLNEQRTPALLLDAMKSAIKKQRKKIKAKMLGISEDVDSCDEDDGSWLQTSGSDCVDSRPQESKIKSLFGLWYRNSREVTVPDSAGIWEIIDPQEVKQAEEDEHTSTKD
;
A
#
# COMPACT_ATOMS: atom_id res chain seq x y z
N MET A 1 51.87 -20.08 68.16
CA MET A 1 52.28 -19.85 66.75
C MET A 1 53.07 -21.07 66.30
N GLU A 2 52.40 -22.17 65.93
CA GLU A 2 53.04 -23.40 65.43
C GLU A 2 52.16 -24.05 64.34
N THR A 3 51.64 -23.27 63.39
CA THR A 3 50.73 -23.79 62.35
C THR A 3 51.09 -23.34 60.94
N LEU A 4 52.35 -22.99 60.68
CA LEU A 4 52.76 -22.48 59.35
C LEU A 4 53.85 -23.29 58.65
N GLU A 5 54.39 -24.36 59.26
CA GLU A 5 55.39 -25.22 58.59
C GLU A 5 54.83 -26.51 57.97
N SER A 6 53.56 -26.89 58.23
CA SER A 6 53.00 -28.15 57.70
C SER A 6 52.46 -28.09 56.26
N GLY A 7 52.37 -26.89 55.66
CA GLY A 7 51.72 -26.70 54.36
C GLY A 7 52.58 -27.05 53.14
N THR A 8 53.92 -27.00 53.27
CA THR A 8 54.85 -27.14 52.13
C THR A 8 55.26 -28.59 51.86
N GLU A 9 55.37 -29.45 52.88
CA GLU A 9 55.70 -30.88 52.69
C GLU A 9 54.52 -31.68 52.13
N ALA A 10 53.28 -31.36 52.54
CA ALA A 10 52.08 -32.07 52.12
C ALA A 10 51.82 -31.98 50.60
N GLN A 11 52.29 -30.93 49.92
CA GLN A 11 52.07 -30.70 48.49
C GLN A 11 53.03 -31.47 47.57
N LEU A 12 54.19 -31.91 48.07
CA LEU A 12 55.18 -32.63 47.25
C LEU A 12 54.73 -34.06 46.94
N PHE A 13 54.04 -34.72 47.87
CA PHE A 13 53.56 -36.10 47.71
C PHE A 13 52.50 -36.24 46.59
N TRP A 14 51.67 -35.22 46.37
CA TRP A 14 50.67 -35.20 45.29
C TRP A 14 51.26 -35.03 43.88
N ARG A 15 52.56 -34.71 43.77
CA ARG A 15 53.26 -34.57 42.48
C ARG A 15 54.07 -35.82 42.08
N GLN A 16 54.04 -36.88 42.87
CA GLN A 16 54.75 -38.13 42.58
C GLN A 16 54.16 -38.82 41.33
N ARG A 17 55.00 -39.38 40.45
CA ARG A 17 54.53 -40.17 39.31
C ARG A 17 53.94 -41.49 39.79
N ALA A 18 52.80 -41.90 39.20
CA ALA A 18 52.09 -43.14 39.55
C ALA A 18 52.97 -44.40 39.54
N ALA A 19 53.97 -44.47 38.65
CA ALA A 19 54.90 -45.60 38.54
C ALA A 19 55.86 -45.77 39.73
N THR A 20 56.02 -44.74 40.57
CA THR A 20 56.93 -44.72 41.73
C THR A 20 56.20 -44.72 43.07
N LEU A 21 54.88 -44.90 43.04
CA LEU A 21 54.04 -44.92 44.23
C LEU A 21 54.26 -46.24 44.97
N SER A 22 54.57 -46.17 46.26
CA SER A 22 54.62 -47.33 47.15
C SER A 22 53.55 -47.24 48.23
N ARG A 23 53.26 -48.34 48.93
CA ARG A 23 52.26 -48.36 50.02
C ARG A 23 52.52 -47.27 51.07
N ALA A 24 53.79 -46.99 51.37
CA ALA A 24 54.18 -45.93 52.30
C ALA A 24 53.72 -44.53 51.86
N HIS A 25 53.74 -44.25 50.55
CA HIS A 25 53.26 -42.97 50.01
C HIS A 25 51.73 -42.85 50.09
N VAL A 26 51.01 -43.96 49.89
CA VAL A 26 49.54 -44.01 50.01
C VAL A 26 49.10 -43.69 51.45
N TYR A 27 49.79 -44.21 52.46
CA TYR A 27 49.50 -43.88 53.87
C TYR A 27 49.77 -42.41 54.22
N CYS A 28 50.81 -41.80 53.65
CA CYS A 28 51.06 -40.37 53.83
C CYS A 28 49.96 -39.51 53.21
N MET A 29 49.48 -39.87 52.00
CA MET A 29 48.36 -39.19 51.34
C MET A 29 47.03 -39.37 52.10
N ALA A 30 46.79 -40.55 52.66
CA ALA A 30 45.61 -40.82 53.49
C ALA A 30 45.59 -39.90 54.74
N ARG A 31 46.75 -39.70 55.37
CA ARG A 31 46.87 -38.82 56.54
C ARG A 31 46.60 -37.34 56.21
N SER A 32 47.16 -36.84 55.11
CA SER A 32 46.94 -35.45 54.69
C SER A 32 45.50 -35.20 54.26
N LEU A 33 44.93 -36.07 53.43
CA LEU A 33 43.51 -36.03 53.06
C LEU A 33 42.59 -36.11 54.28
N GLY A 34 42.89 -37.00 55.23
CA GLY A 34 42.12 -37.14 56.47
C GLY A 34 42.09 -35.84 57.27
N SER A 35 43.23 -35.15 57.40
CA SER A 35 43.29 -33.86 58.09
C SER A 35 42.53 -32.73 57.37
N GLU A 36 42.53 -32.71 56.04
CA GLU A 36 41.78 -31.72 55.26
C GLU A 36 40.27 -31.99 55.26
N LEU A 37 39.86 -33.26 55.18
CA LEU A 37 38.46 -33.66 55.30
C LEU A 37 37.92 -33.36 56.71
N GLN A 38 38.74 -33.53 57.74
CA GLN A 38 38.40 -33.13 59.11
C GLN A 38 38.23 -31.60 59.23
N ALA A 39 39.15 -30.81 58.66
CA ALA A 39 39.03 -29.34 58.64
C ALA A 39 37.80 -28.87 57.83
N MET A 40 37.45 -29.57 56.75
CA MET A 40 36.22 -29.34 55.97
C MET A 40 34.97 -29.69 56.77
N GLN A 41 35.01 -30.77 57.56
CA GLN A 41 33.91 -31.18 58.42
C GLN A 41 33.62 -30.13 59.50
N GLU A 42 34.66 -29.53 60.08
CA GLU A 42 34.54 -28.46 61.07
C GLU A 42 33.93 -27.17 60.50
N ARG A 43 34.16 -26.89 59.20
CA ARG A 43 33.69 -25.66 58.54
C ARG A 43 32.31 -25.78 57.89
N CYS A 44 31.99 -26.95 57.34
CA CYS A 44 30.78 -27.18 56.52
C CYS A 44 29.77 -28.12 57.18
N GLY A 45 30.08 -28.68 58.36
CA GLY A 45 29.25 -29.62 59.09
C GLY A 45 29.46 -31.08 58.66
N PRO A 46 29.10 -32.06 59.53
CA PRO A 46 29.38 -33.47 59.33
C PRO A 46 28.59 -34.12 58.18
N GLU A 47 27.41 -33.60 57.84
CA GLU A 47 26.58 -34.17 56.77
C GLU A 47 27.15 -33.96 55.37
N ALA A 48 27.90 -32.89 55.15
CA ALA A 48 28.51 -32.60 53.85
C ALA A 48 29.70 -33.52 53.54
N VAL A 49 30.39 -34.03 54.57
CA VAL A 49 31.62 -34.83 54.45
C VAL A 49 31.34 -36.33 54.66
N SER A 50 30.27 -36.70 55.38
CA SER A 50 29.95 -38.09 55.73
C SER A 50 29.73 -39.00 54.50
N ALA A 51 29.18 -38.47 53.40
CA ALA A 51 28.99 -39.20 52.15
C ALA A 51 30.28 -39.38 51.33
N LEU A 52 31.26 -38.49 51.49
CA LEU A 52 32.50 -38.47 50.71
C LEU A 52 33.58 -39.38 51.31
N VAL A 53 33.66 -39.45 52.65
CA VAL A 53 34.69 -40.23 53.36
C VAL A 53 34.74 -41.70 52.91
N PRO A 54 33.63 -42.45 52.77
CA PRO A 54 33.68 -43.84 52.31
C PRO A 54 34.24 -44.00 50.89
N GLN A 55 33.97 -43.03 50.00
CA GLN A 55 34.48 -43.05 48.63
C GLN A 55 35.99 -42.79 48.58
N VAL A 56 36.47 -41.86 49.41
CA VAL A 56 37.91 -41.55 49.52
C VAL A 56 38.68 -42.72 50.13
N VAL A 57 38.15 -43.37 51.16
CA VAL A 57 38.75 -44.57 51.76
C VAL A 57 38.83 -45.69 50.72
N ARG A 58 37.75 -45.96 49.97
CA ARG A 58 37.76 -46.97 48.92
C ARG A 58 38.79 -46.68 47.81
N LEU A 59 38.98 -45.42 47.46
CA LEU A 59 40.02 -45.01 46.50
C LEU A 59 41.43 -45.30 47.04
N LEU A 60 41.68 -44.99 48.31
CA LEU A 60 42.98 -45.23 48.96
C LEU A 60 43.28 -46.73 49.11
N GLU A 61 42.27 -47.55 49.42
CA GLU A 61 42.38 -49.03 49.44
C GLU A 61 42.76 -49.58 48.07
N LEU A 62 42.11 -49.12 47.00
CA LEU A 62 42.43 -49.54 45.62
C LEU A 62 43.86 -49.15 45.22
N LEU A 63 44.34 -47.99 45.67
CA LEU A 63 45.72 -47.56 45.45
C LEU A 63 46.73 -48.41 46.24
N GLU A 64 46.39 -48.82 47.46
CA GLU A 64 47.21 -49.70 48.28
C GLU A 64 47.34 -51.10 47.66
N GLU A 65 46.23 -51.66 47.16
CA GLU A 65 46.22 -52.94 46.43
C GLU A 65 47.07 -52.86 45.15
N PHE A 66 46.91 -51.78 44.37
CA PHE A 66 47.69 -51.56 43.15
C PHE A 66 49.20 -51.53 43.42
N CYS A 67 49.65 -50.75 44.40
CA CYS A 67 51.06 -50.72 44.82
C CYS A 67 51.55 -52.10 45.30
N GLY A 68 50.68 -52.84 46.00
CA GLY A 68 51.00 -54.20 46.43
C GLY A 68 51.23 -55.18 45.29
N THR A 69 50.38 -55.16 44.26
CA THR A 69 50.54 -56.04 43.09
C THR A 69 51.81 -55.75 42.30
N GLN A 70 52.24 -54.49 42.23
CA GLN A 70 53.48 -54.11 41.56
C GLN A 70 54.72 -54.60 42.34
N GLU A 71 54.71 -54.49 43.68
CA GLU A 71 55.74 -55.04 44.55
C GLU A 71 55.82 -56.58 44.42
N ASP A 72 54.68 -57.27 44.39
CA ASP A 72 54.59 -58.73 44.26
C ASP A 72 55.02 -59.23 42.86
N LEU A 73 54.72 -58.48 41.80
CA LEU A 73 55.17 -58.79 40.43
C LEU A 73 56.69 -58.64 40.29
N LEU A 74 57.28 -57.61 40.90
CA LEU A 74 58.72 -57.43 40.93
C LEU A 74 59.42 -58.55 41.72
N LEU A 75 58.85 -58.98 42.84
CA LEU A 75 59.32 -60.13 43.62
C LEU A 75 59.20 -61.44 42.82
N ARG A 76 58.07 -61.66 42.13
CA ARG A 76 57.84 -62.87 41.32
C ARG A 76 58.76 -62.92 40.08
N ALA A 77 59.03 -61.78 39.43
CA ALA A 77 59.98 -61.68 38.32
C ALA A 77 61.43 -61.96 38.75
N ALA A 78 61.81 -61.60 39.98
CA ALA A 78 63.12 -61.91 40.54
C ALA A 78 63.27 -63.41 40.89
N HIS A 79 62.18 -64.11 41.22
CA HIS A 79 62.18 -65.54 41.53
C HIS A 79 62.06 -66.46 40.30
N SER A 80 61.62 -65.95 39.13
CA SER A 80 61.38 -66.76 37.93
C SER A 80 62.60 -66.97 37.02
N LEU A 81 63.83 -66.88 37.52
CA LEU A 81 65.02 -67.37 36.81
C LEU A 81 65.44 -68.78 37.31
N PRO A 82 64.92 -69.88 36.75
CA PRO A 82 65.62 -71.15 36.79
C PRO A 82 66.54 -71.31 35.57
N ARG A 83 67.79 -71.66 35.88
CA ARG A 83 68.81 -72.16 34.95
C ARG A 83 68.28 -73.35 34.16
N GLN A 84 68.20 -73.24 32.84
CA GLN A 84 68.25 -74.39 31.92
C GLN A 84 68.83 -73.92 30.59
N GLY A 85 70.01 -74.44 30.25
CA GLY A 85 70.62 -74.31 28.95
C GLY A 85 71.01 -75.70 28.51
N GLU A 86 70.40 -76.17 27.43
CA GLU A 86 70.97 -77.15 26.49
C GLU A 86 70.03 -77.40 25.29
N GLU A 87 68.71 -77.18 25.38
CA GLU A 87 67.80 -77.06 24.22
C GLU A 87 67.83 -75.66 23.56
N ARG A 88 68.66 -74.77 24.12
CA ARG A 88 68.68 -73.32 23.82
C ARG A 88 69.15 -73.01 22.40
N SER A 89 69.96 -73.85 21.76
CA SER A 89 70.57 -73.50 20.47
C SER A 89 69.62 -73.70 19.27
N GLN A 90 68.91 -74.83 19.21
CA GLN A 90 67.94 -75.10 18.13
C GLN A 90 66.64 -74.30 18.35
N SER A 91 66.11 -74.31 19.57
CA SER A 91 64.95 -73.48 19.94
C SER A 91 65.24 -71.98 19.76
N SER A 92 66.45 -71.49 20.05
CA SER A 92 66.81 -70.08 19.78
C SER A 92 66.92 -69.77 18.29
N GLN A 93 67.33 -70.71 17.44
CA GLN A 93 67.36 -70.50 15.99
C GLN A 93 65.96 -70.44 15.41
N GLU A 94 65.08 -71.37 15.80
CA GLU A 94 63.67 -71.36 15.38
C GLU A 94 62.93 -70.11 15.90
N LEU A 95 63.16 -69.71 17.15
CA LEU A 95 62.66 -68.45 17.70
C LEU A 95 63.14 -67.23 16.91
N MET A 96 64.42 -67.22 16.50
CA MET A 96 64.97 -66.12 15.71
C MET A 96 64.37 -66.07 14.29
N GLN A 97 64.13 -67.22 13.67
CA GLN A 97 63.46 -67.32 12.38
C GLN A 97 62.00 -66.86 12.47
N ASN A 98 61.25 -67.35 13.46
CA ASN A 98 59.87 -66.94 13.72
C ASN A 98 59.74 -65.45 14.02
N LEU A 99 60.70 -64.85 14.74
CA LEU A 99 60.72 -63.41 15.00
C LEU A 99 60.92 -62.60 13.72
N LEU A 100 61.82 -63.04 12.84
CA LEU A 100 62.06 -62.42 11.53
C LEU A 100 60.82 -62.51 10.63
N GLU A 101 60.17 -63.66 10.59
CA GLU A 101 58.93 -63.85 9.84
C GLU A 101 57.79 -63.01 10.39
N ALA A 102 57.59 -63.00 11.72
CA ALA A 102 56.61 -62.16 12.38
C ALA A 102 56.88 -60.66 12.15
N GLN A 103 58.15 -60.24 12.13
CA GLN A 103 58.53 -58.86 11.80
C GLN A 103 58.18 -58.54 10.34
N GLY A 104 58.43 -59.45 9.39
CA GLY A 104 58.04 -59.30 7.99
C GLY A 104 56.52 -59.18 7.82
N GLN A 105 55.75 -60.02 8.50
CA GLN A 105 54.28 -59.95 8.53
C GLN A 105 53.79 -58.63 9.13
N ASN A 106 54.39 -58.18 10.23
CA ASN A 106 54.02 -56.91 10.86
C ASN A 106 54.29 -55.72 9.92
N ARG A 107 55.42 -55.72 9.20
CA ARG A 107 55.71 -54.70 8.18
C ARG A 107 54.71 -54.74 7.02
N ALA A 108 54.31 -55.92 6.55
CA ALA A 108 53.30 -56.05 5.50
C ALA A 108 51.93 -55.52 5.95
N LEU A 109 51.51 -55.86 7.17
CA LEU A 109 50.27 -55.34 7.76
C LEU A 109 50.31 -53.83 7.98
N GLN A 110 51.45 -53.28 8.40
CA GLN A 110 51.64 -51.82 8.52
C GLN A 110 51.53 -51.12 7.17
N SER A 111 52.09 -51.70 6.10
CA SER A 111 51.92 -51.17 4.73
C SER A 111 50.46 -51.17 4.33
N GLN A 112 49.75 -52.29 4.51
CA GLN A 112 48.32 -52.39 4.19
C GLN A 112 47.47 -51.40 4.98
N LEU A 113 47.77 -51.18 6.27
CA LEU A 113 47.08 -50.17 7.08
C LEU A 113 47.34 -48.75 6.56
N SER A 114 48.56 -48.44 6.14
CA SER A 114 48.89 -47.15 5.52
C SER A 114 48.13 -46.96 4.21
N ASP A 115 48.12 -47.98 3.34
CA ASP A 115 47.41 -47.94 2.07
C ASP A 115 45.90 -47.74 2.28
N LEU A 116 45.30 -48.48 3.21
CA LEU A 116 43.89 -48.33 3.59
C LEU A 116 43.59 -46.97 4.25
N GLN A 117 44.54 -46.40 5.01
CA GLN A 117 44.40 -45.05 5.57
C GLN A 117 44.40 -43.99 4.46
N GLU A 118 45.30 -44.11 3.48
CA GLU A 118 45.30 -43.22 2.32
C GLU A 118 44.02 -43.35 1.49
N GLU A 119 43.54 -44.58 1.26
CA GLU A 119 42.26 -44.82 0.57
C GLU A 119 41.09 -44.21 1.33
N ASN A 120 41.02 -44.38 2.66
CA ASN A 120 40.00 -43.73 3.48
C ASN A 120 40.06 -42.20 3.38
N GLN A 121 41.26 -41.61 3.42
CA GLN A 121 41.43 -40.17 3.26
C GLN A 121 40.95 -39.71 1.87
N LYS A 122 41.27 -40.45 0.81
CA LYS A 122 40.80 -40.18 -0.56
C LYS A 122 39.27 -40.26 -0.65
N LEU A 123 38.65 -41.29 -0.05
CA LEU A 123 37.20 -41.44 -0.03
C LEU A 123 36.51 -40.33 0.77
N LEU A 124 37.07 -39.93 1.92
CA LEU A 124 36.56 -38.80 2.69
C LEU A 124 36.65 -37.49 1.90
N PHE A 125 37.74 -37.27 1.18
CA PHE A 125 37.88 -36.11 0.30
C PHE A 125 36.83 -36.13 -0.82
N GLN A 126 36.63 -37.25 -1.49
CA GLN A 126 35.61 -37.40 -2.54
C GLN A 126 34.18 -37.20 -2.00
N LEU A 127 33.90 -37.69 -0.79
CA LEU A 127 32.62 -37.46 -0.12
C LEU A 127 32.40 -35.97 0.19
N ALA A 128 33.43 -35.27 0.69
CA ALA A 128 33.37 -33.85 0.96
C ALA A 128 33.17 -33.03 -0.33
N GLU A 129 33.85 -33.39 -1.41
CA GLU A 129 33.68 -32.75 -2.72
C GLU A 129 32.27 -33.00 -3.28
N SER A 130 31.77 -34.24 -3.19
CA SER A 130 30.40 -34.58 -3.60
C SER A 130 29.36 -33.82 -2.78
N GLN A 131 29.57 -33.65 -1.46
CA GLN A 131 28.71 -32.84 -0.59
C GLN A 131 28.73 -31.36 -1.01
N SER A 132 29.91 -30.77 -1.21
CA SER A 132 30.05 -29.39 -1.69
C SER A 132 29.37 -29.16 -3.04
N GLN A 133 29.51 -30.12 -3.97
CA GLN A 133 28.83 -30.06 -5.26
C GLN A 133 27.32 -30.09 -5.10
N LYS A 134 26.77 -30.99 -4.26
CA LYS A 134 25.33 -31.04 -3.96
C LYS A 134 24.84 -29.74 -3.34
N ASP A 135 25.56 -29.17 -2.36
CA ASP A 135 25.22 -27.89 -1.75
C ASP A 135 25.23 -26.75 -2.77
N SER A 136 26.18 -26.76 -3.71
CA SER A 136 26.23 -25.77 -4.79
C SER A 136 25.03 -25.88 -5.74
N VAL A 137 24.54 -27.10 -6.00
CA VAL A 137 23.35 -27.35 -6.83
C VAL A 137 22.10 -26.88 -6.10
N ILE A 138 21.93 -27.25 -4.83
CA ILE A 138 20.80 -26.81 -3.99
C ILE A 138 20.74 -25.29 -3.94
N ARG A 139 21.88 -24.60 -3.77
CA ARG A 139 21.92 -23.12 -3.78
C ARG A 139 21.40 -22.55 -5.11
N LYS A 140 21.86 -23.08 -6.24
CA LYS A 140 21.40 -22.65 -7.57
C LYS A 140 19.90 -22.91 -7.75
N GLU A 141 19.40 -24.05 -7.30
CA GLU A 141 17.97 -24.38 -7.34
C GLU A 141 17.14 -23.43 -6.47
N THR A 142 17.63 -23.09 -5.27
CA THR A 142 16.95 -22.11 -4.40
C THR A 142 16.94 -20.70 -5.01
N GLU A 143 18.01 -20.30 -5.69
CA GLU A 143 18.07 -19.02 -6.40
C GLU A 143 17.08 -18.99 -7.56
N VAL A 144 17.02 -20.06 -8.36
CA VAL A 144 16.05 -20.20 -9.46
C VAL A 144 14.62 -20.19 -8.91
N MET A 145 14.35 -20.90 -7.82
CA MET A 145 13.05 -20.91 -7.16
C MET A 145 12.64 -19.52 -6.68
N LEU A 146 13.55 -18.74 -6.10
CA LEU A 146 13.28 -17.37 -5.67
C LEU A 146 12.92 -16.48 -6.87
N LYS A 147 13.68 -16.54 -7.97
CA LYS A 147 13.37 -15.80 -9.21
C LYS A 147 12.01 -16.20 -9.79
N LEU A 148 11.69 -17.50 -9.81
CA LEU A 148 10.38 -18.00 -10.25
C LEU A 148 9.26 -17.47 -9.35
N LYS A 149 9.47 -17.48 -8.03
CA LYS A 149 8.51 -16.92 -7.07
C LYS A 149 8.27 -15.43 -7.32
N GLU A 150 9.32 -14.65 -7.53
CA GLU A 150 9.21 -13.22 -7.86
C GLU A 150 8.41 -12.98 -9.15
N VAL A 151 8.66 -13.78 -10.20
CA VAL A 151 7.89 -13.70 -11.45
C VAL A 151 6.42 -14.04 -11.21
N VAL A 152 6.14 -15.12 -10.48
CA VAL A 152 4.77 -15.55 -10.16
C VAL A 152 4.05 -14.49 -9.32
N ASP A 153 4.71 -13.91 -8.32
CA ASP A 153 4.12 -12.86 -7.48
C ASP A 153 3.86 -11.58 -8.31
N ARG A 154 4.79 -11.18 -9.19
CA ARG A 154 4.55 -10.10 -10.15
C ARG A 154 3.36 -10.37 -11.08
N GLN A 155 3.27 -11.56 -11.65
CA GLN A 155 2.14 -11.94 -12.51
C GLN A 155 0.82 -11.95 -11.75
N ARG A 156 0.81 -12.39 -10.50
CA ARG A 156 -0.40 -12.32 -9.64
C ARG A 156 -0.82 -10.87 -9.42
N ASP A 157 0.12 -9.98 -9.13
CA ASP A 157 -0.19 -8.57 -8.90
C ASP A 157 -0.64 -7.88 -10.18
N GLU A 158 -0.05 -8.22 -11.33
CA GLU A 158 -0.50 -7.76 -12.64
C GLU A 158 -1.92 -8.23 -12.95
N ILE A 159 -2.24 -9.51 -12.70
CA ILE A 159 -3.61 -10.04 -12.86
C ILE A 159 -4.59 -9.28 -11.97
N ARG A 160 -4.23 -8.99 -10.71
CA ARG A 160 -5.07 -8.20 -9.80
C ARG A 160 -5.29 -6.78 -10.32
N ALA A 161 -4.23 -6.12 -10.79
CA ALA A 161 -4.31 -4.78 -11.36
C ALA A 161 -5.20 -4.75 -12.61
N LYS A 162 -5.01 -5.70 -13.54
CA LYS A 162 -5.85 -5.84 -14.74
C LYS A 162 -7.30 -6.16 -14.40
N THR A 163 -7.56 -7.01 -13.41
CA THR A 163 -8.92 -7.29 -12.93
C THR A 163 -9.60 -6.02 -12.40
N HIS A 164 -8.86 -5.21 -11.64
CA HIS A 164 -9.38 -3.93 -11.13
C HIS A 164 -9.62 -2.91 -12.26
N GLU A 165 -8.73 -2.84 -13.24
CA GLU A 165 -8.88 -2.00 -14.44
C GLU A 165 -10.16 -2.38 -15.23
N ILE A 166 -10.36 -3.68 -15.49
CA ILE A 166 -11.57 -4.20 -16.15
C ILE A 166 -12.82 -3.84 -15.34
N TYR A 167 -12.78 -4.02 -14.02
CA TYR A 167 -13.90 -3.68 -13.15
C TYR A 167 -14.27 -2.19 -13.24
N CYS A 168 -13.29 -1.28 -13.23
CA CYS A 168 -13.54 0.15 -13.38
C CYS A 168 -14.14 0.48 -14.75
N LYS A 169 -13.56 -0.07 -15.83
CA LYS A 169 -14.10 0.11 -17.18
C LYS A 169 -15.53 -0.43 -17.31
N ASN A 170 -15.83 -1.57 -16.70
CA ASN A 170 -17.19 -2.13 -16.70
C ASN A 170 -18.18 -1.18 -16.01
N LYS A 171 -17.83 -0.59 -14.87
CA LYS A 171 -18.69 0.42 -14.23
C LYS A 171 -18.95 1.64 -15.11
N ASP A 172 -17.94 2.12 -15.82
CA ASP A 172 -18.11 3.24 -16.74
C ASP A 172 -19.03 2.84 -17.91
N THR A 173 -18.86 1.63 -18.45
CA THR A 173 -19.77 1.11 -19.48
C THR A 173 -21.20 0.95 -18.99
N GLU A 174 -21.42 0.48 -17.76
CA GLU A 174 -22.74 0.38 -17.14
C GLU A 174 -23.38 1.76 -16.97
N ALA A 175 -22.62 2.75 -16.49
CA ALA A 175 -23.09 4.13 -16.36
C ALA A 175 -23.47 4.75 -17.71
N LEU A 176 -22.67 4.53 -18.76
CA LEU A 176 -22.98 4.98 -20.12
C LEU A 176 -24.21 4.26 -20.69
N GLN A 177 -24.37 2.96 -20.43
CA GLN A 177 -25.55 2.19 -20.82
C GLN A 177 -26.81 2.77 -20.17
N GLU A 178 -26.77 3.09 -18.87
CA GLU A 178 -27.89 3.74 -18.17
C GLU A 178 -28.23 5.11 -18.75
N GLN A 179 -27.22 5.91 -19.12
CA GLN A 179 -27.46 7.20 -19.76
C GLN A 179 -28.14 7.02 -21.11
N LEU A 180 -27.68 6.06 -21.93
CA LEU A 180 -28.30 5.73 -23.20
C LEU A 180 -29.77 5.32 -23.01
N ASP A 181 -30.08 4.45 -22.05
CA ASP A 181 -31.45 4.02 -21.76
C ASP A 181 -32.34 5.19 -21.34
N ARG A 182 -31.81 6.13 -20.53
CA ARG A 182 -32.52 7.37 -20.16
C ARG A 182 -32.82 8.24 -21.40
N PHE A 183 -31.85 8.40 -22.32
CA PHE A 183 -32.05 9.14 -23.56
C PHE A 183 -33.04 8.46 -24.50
N LEU A 184 -33.01 7.13 -24.61
CA LEU A 184 -33.97 6.37 -25.41
C LEU A 184 -35.39 6.57 -24.90
N ARG A 185 -35.61 6.46 -23.59
CA ARG A 185 -36.92 6.74 -22.95
C ARG A 185 -37.39 8.16 -23.24
N MET A 186 -36.51 9.15 -23.10
CA MET A 186 -36.87 10.54 -23.40
C MET A 186 -37.15 10.76 -24.89
N ASN A 187 -36.44 10.08 -25.79
CA ASN A 187 -36.68 10.16 -27.23
C ASN A 187 -38.06 9.58 -27.59
N GLU A 188 -38.43 8.43 -27.00
CA GLU A 188 -39.76 7.86 -27.16
C GLU A 188 -40.85 8.78 -26.61
N ASP A 189 -40.63 9.41 -25.46
CA ASP A 189 -41.56 10.41 -24.89
C ASP A 189 -41.76 11.58 -25.85
N LEU A 190 -40.68 12.09 -26.45
CA LEU A 190 -40.74 13.17 -27.43
C LEU A 190 -41.49 12.75 -28.71
N ARG A 191 -41.24 11.53 -29.22
CA ARG A 191 -41.98 10.99 -30.36
C ARG A 191 -43.47 10.84 -30.06
N ARG A 192 -43.82 10.37 -28.85
CA ARG A 192 -45.22 10.27 -28.38
C ARG A 192 -45.86 11.65 -28.26
N LYS A 193 -45.18 12.64 -27.68
CA LYS A 193 -45.66 14.04 -27.60
C LYS A 193 -45.86 14.63 -29.00
N LEU A 194 -44.93 14.42 -29.92
CA LEU A 194 -45.05 14.87 -31.31
C LEU A 194 -46.26 14.25 -31.99
N ALA A 195 -46.48 12.94 -31.83
CA ALA A 195 -47.64 12.24 -32.39
C ALA A 195 -48.97 12.81 -31.86
N VAL A 196 -49.05 13.09 -30.55
CA VAL A 196 -50.24 13.71 -29.93
C VAL A 196 -50.49 15.10 -30.48
N VAL A 197 -49.47 15.96 -30.54
CA VAL A 197 -49.59 17.32 -31.08
C VAL A 197 -49.97 17.29 -32.56
N GLN A 198 -49.39 16.39 -33.33
CA GLN A 198 -49.73 16.21 -34.75
C GLN A 198 -51.18 15.76 -34.93
N ALA A 199 -51.68 14.85 -34.08
CA ALA A 199 -53.08 14.42 -34.10
C ALA A 199 -54.04 15.57 -33.70
N GLN A 200 -53.67 16.36 -32.69
CA GLN A 200 -54.43 17.55 -32.29
C GLN A 200 -54.48 18.59 -33.43
N LEU A 201 -53.37 18.84 -34.11
CA LEU A 201 -53.31 19.75 -35.26
C LEU A 201 -54.24 19.28 -36.38
N LYS A 202 -54.19 17.99 -36.74
CA LYS A 202 -55.08 17.40 -37.77
C LYS A 202 -56.55 17.56 -37.41
N SER A 203 -56.94 17.21 -36.18
CA SER A 203 -58.32 17.37 -35.71
C SER A 203 -58.80 18.83 -35.71
N ASN A 204 -57.92 19.78 -35.37
CA ASN A 204 -58.26 21.21 -35.42
C ASN A 204 -58.41 21.72 -36.86
N LEU A 205 -57.60 21.22 -37.80
CA LEU A 205 -57.74 21.55 -39.23
C LEU A 205 -59.04 20.99 -39.80
N GLU A 206 -59.41 19.76 -39.45
CA GLU A 206 -60.70 19.14 -39.84
C GLU A 206 -61.88 19.98 -39.32
N LYS A 207 -61.89 20.30 -38.01
CA LYS A 207 -62.94 21.16 -37.42
C LYS A 207 -63.01 22.54 -38.07
N LYS A 208 -61.85 23.12 -38.43
CA LYS A 208 -61.81 24.41 -39.13
C LYS A 208 -62.43 24.29 -40.52
N ALA A 209 -62.09 23.24 -41.27
CA ALA A 209 -62.68 22.98 -42.58
C ALA A 209 -64.20 22.78 -42.47
N ASP A 210 -64.68 22.00 -41.49
CA ASP A 210 -66.11 21.81 -41.25
C ASP A 210 -66.82 23.14 -40.96
N LEU A 211 -66.24 23.98 -40.09
CA LEU A 211 -66.80 25.31 -39.80
C LEU A 211 -66.78 26.25 -41.01
N GLU A 212 -65.73 26.21 -41.84
CA GLU A 212 -65.65 26.98 -43.07
C GLU A 212 -66.73 26.55 -44.08
N THR A 213 -66.99 25.24 -44.22
CA THR A 213 -68.09 24.75 -45.08
C THR A 213 -69.47 25.16 -44.56
N LEU A 214 -69.70 25.11 -43.24
CA LEU A 214 -70.94 25.56 -42.61
C LEU A 214 -71.15 27.07 -42.79
N LEU A 215 -70.08 27.86 -42.64
CA LEU A 215 -70.12 29.31 -42.86
C LEU A 215 -70.46 29.62 -44.33
N GLN A 216 -69.79 28.98 -45.28
CA GLN A 216 -70.07 29.16 -46.71
C GLN A 216 -71.50 28.76 -47.06
N ALA A 217 -72.00 27.64 -46.54
CA ALA A 217 -73.39 27.23 -46.72
C ALA A 217 -74.36 28.30 -46.19
N LYS A 218 -74.15 28.81 -44.97
CA LYS A 218 -74.96 29.90 -44.39
C LYS A 218 -74.88 31.19 -45.19
N GLN A 219 -73.71 31.53 -45.71
CA GLN A 219 -73.52 32.71 -46.56
C GLN A 219 -74.31 32.59 -47.87
N SER A 220 -74.25 31.44 -48.54
CA SER A 220 -75.05 31.17 -49.74
C SER A 220 -76.56 31.18 -49.47
N GLU A 221 -77.02 30.69 -48.31
CA GLU A 221 -78.42 30.79 -47.88
C GLU A 221 -78.84 32.24 -47.69
N MET A 222 -78.02 33.06 -47.02
CA MET A 222 -78.28 34.50 -46.85
C MET A 222 -78.33 35.23 -48.19
N GLU A 223 -77.39 34.95 -49.10
CA GLU A 223 -77.41 35.52 -50.45
C GLU A 223 -78.67 35.13 -51.23
N ARG A 224 -79.12 33.87 -51.11
CA ARG A 224 -80.37 33.41 -51.73
C ARG A 224 -81.58 34.15 -51.17
N LEU A 225 -81.67 34.30 -49.85
CA LEU A 225 -82.74 35.05 -49.18
C LEU A 225 -82.69 36.54 -49.50
N ALA A 226 -81.50 37.13 -49.63
CA ALA A 226 -81.33 38.52 -50.04
C ALA A 226 -81.80 38.73 -51.49
N LYS A 227 -81.45 37.82 -52.40
CA LYS A 227 -81.92 37.85 -53.80
C LYS A 227 -83.44 37.69 -53.90
N SER A 228 -84.05 36.80 -53.13
CA SER A 228 -85.52 36.66 -53.12
C SER A 228 -86.21 37.90 -52.53
N ARG A 229 -85.67 38.47 -51.44
CA ARG A 229 -86.18 39.72 -50.87
C ARG A 229 -86.05 40.91 -51.83
N ALA A 230 -84.97 40.97 -52.61
CA ALA A 230 -84.80 41.99 -53.65
C ALA A 230 -85.79 41.81 -54.81
N ALA A 231 -86.20 40.58 -55.12
CA ALA A 231 -87.20 40.29 -56.15
C ALA A 231 -88.65 40.59 -55.68
N GLU A 232 -88.91 40.58 -54.37
CA GLU A 232 -90.23 40.86 -53.77
C GLU A 232 -90.54 42.36 -53.56
N ILE A 233 -89.61 43.28 -53.85
CA ILE A 233 -89.81 44.73 -53.70
C ILE A 233 -89.98 45.41 -55.07
N PRO A 234 -91.19 45.83 -55.49
CA PRO A 234 -91.34 46.86 -56.49
C PRO A 234 -91.23 48.25 -55.85
N SER A 235 -90.21 49.01 -56.25
CA SER A 235 -90.14 50.48 -56.24
C SER A 235 -90.59 51.24 -54.97
N SER A 236 -89.65 51.73 -54.16
CA SER A 236 -89.72 53.09 -53.60
C SER A 236 -88.51 53.51 -52.77
N ILE A 237 -88.02 54.72 -53.08
CA ILE A 237 -87.44 55.73 -52.17
C ILE A 237 -85.96 55.55 -51.81
N THR A 238 -85.14 56.22 -52.63
CA THR A 238 -84.03 57.10 -52.22
C THR A 238 -84.41 57.97 -51.02
N ILE A 239 -83.62 57.96 -49.93
CA ILE A 239 -83.06 59.12 -49.21
C ILE A 239 -82.18 58.64 -48.04
N GLN A 240 -81.14 59.43 -47.82
CA GLN A 240 -79.97 59.37 -46.94
C GLN A 240 -80.26 59.21 -45.44
N GLU A 241 -79.32 58.62 -44.68
CA GLU A 241 -78.66 59.30 -43.54
C GLU A 241 -77.44 58.54 -42.93
N SER A 242 -76.35 59.31 -42.78
CA SER A 242 -75.35 59.32 -41.68
C SER A 242 -74.64 58.04 -41.19
N ALA A 243 -73.34 57.96 -41.45
CA ALA A 243 -72.35 57.39 -40.51
C ALA A 243 -70.96 58.03 -40.71
N VAL A 244 -70.69 59.04 -39.89
CA VAL A 244 -69.40 59.46 -39.27
C VAL A 244 -68.12 58.85 -39.88
N LEU A 245 -67.34 59.70 -40.56
CA LEU A 245 -65.92 59.46 -40.83
C LEU A 245 -65.11 60.61 -40.21
N SER A 246 -64.23 60.22 -39.30
CA SER A 246 -63.32 61.03 -38.50
C SER A 246 -62.22 61.67 -39.35
N GLN A 247 -62.01 62.98 -39.19
CA GLN A 247 -60.72 63.67 -39.32
C GLN A 247 -60.97 65.17 -39.10
N ASP A 248 -60.45 65.74 -38.01
CA ASP A 248 -59.31 66.67 -38.11
C ASP A 248 -58.80 67.08 -36.71
N GLU A 249 -57.59 67.64 -36.72
CA GLU A 249 -57.01 68.64 -35.80
C GLU A 249 -55.75 68.24 -35.03
N GLN A 250 -54.61 68.60 -35.64
CA GLN A 250 -53.37 68.96 -34.95
C GLN A 250 -53.36 70.46 -34.59
N LYS A 251 -52.72 70.74 -33.45
CA LYS A 251 -52.06 71.99 -32.98
C LYS A 251 -52.91 73.07 -32.27
N GLY A 252 -52.59 73.22 -30.99
CA GLY A 252 -51.95 74.45 -30.49
C GLY A 252 -52.68 75.23 -29.41
N VAL A 253 -51.89 75.66 -28.41
CA VAL A 253 -52.12 76.77 -27.44
C VAL A 253 -52.69 76.38 -26.05
N GLU A 254 -51.73 76.16 -25.14
CA GLU A 254 -51.50 76.93 -23.89
C GLU A 254 -52.38 76.75 -22.62
N SER A 255 -51.71 76.23 -21.59
CA SER A 255 -51.79 76.52 -20.14
C SER A 255 -53.12 76.45 -19.38
N GLY A 256 -53.17 75.52 -18.41
CA GLY A 256 -54.09 75.55 -17.28
C GLY A 256 -54.01 74.25 -16.47
N THR A 257 -53.44 74.33 -15.28
CA THR A 257 -53.19 73.21 -14.36
C THR A 257 -54.42 72.37 -14.04
N ASP A 258 -54.37 71.07 -14.34
CA ASP A 258 -55.12 70.05 -13.59
C ASP A 258 -54.29 68.76 -13.51
N THR A 259 -53.83 68.43 -12.30
CA THR A 259 -52.86 67.38 -12.01
C THR A 259 -53.48 65.99 -12.07
N LYS A 260 -54.00 65.57 -13.23
CA LYS A 260 -54.49 64.20 -13.48
C LYS A 260 -54.25 63.74 -14.93
N GLN A 261 -53.23 64.26 -15.60
CA GLN A 261 -52.76 63.73 -16.87
C GLN A 261 -51.84 62.52 -16.58
N PRO A 262 -52.09 61.31 -17.13
CA PRO A 262 -51.19 60.19 -16.92
C PRO A 262 -49.82 60.54 -17.53
N LEU A 263 -48.79 60.56 -16.68
CA LEU A 263 -47.40 60.92 -17.01
C LEU A 263 -46.75 59.97 -18.04
N PHE A 264 -47.41 58.86 -18.37
CA PHE A 264 -46.94 57.87 -19.32
C PHE A 264 -47.94 57.73 -20.46
N THR A 265 -47.43 57.73 -21.68
CA THR A 265 -48.20 57.41 -22.87
C THR A 265 -48.58 55.93 -22.84
N LYS A 266 -49.68 55.54 -23.49
CA LYS A 266 -50.12 54.14 -23.56
C LYS A 266 -49.04 53.22 -24.15
N GLU A 267 -48.27 53.74 -25.09
CA GLU A 267 -47.12 53.08 -25.70
C GLU A 267 -45.99 52.87 -24.67
N ASP A 268 -45.67 53.89 -23.86
CA ASP A 268 -44.67 53.78 -22.79
C ASP A 268 -45.05 52.71 -21.77
N VAL A 269 -46.33 52.64 -21.39
CA VAL A 269 -46.82 51.61 -20.46
C VAL A 269 -46.70 50.21 -21.07
N LYS A 270 -46.99 50.04 -22.37
CA LYS A 270 -46.78 48.76 -23.06
C LYS A 270 -45.32 48.36 -23.09
N GLN A 271 -44.43 49.30 -23.39
CA GLN A 271 -42.99 49.08 -23.41
C GLN A 271 -42.47 48.70 -22.03
N ILE A 272 -42.86 49.44 -20.98
CA ILE A 272 -42.51 49.12 -19.58
C ILE A 272 -43.01 47.72 -19.19
N LEU A 273 -44.21 47.34 -19.62
CA LEU A 273 -44.74 45.99 -19.34
C LEU A 273 -43.95 44.90 -20.07
N GLN A 274 -43.50 45.17 -21.31
CA GLN A 274 -42.67 44.25 -22.06
C GLN A 274 -41.28 44.12 -21.42
N GLU A 275 -40.61 45.23 -21.13
CA GLU A 275 -39.31 45.25 -20.43
C GLU A 275 -39.42 44.56 -19.07
N ARG A 276 -40.51 44.79 -18.32
CA ARG A 276 -40.77 44.07 -17.05
C ARG A 276 -40.93 42.57 -17.27
N ASN A 277 -41.57 42.13 -18.34
CA ASN A 277 -41.73 40.71 -18.64
C ASN A 277 -40.39 40.07 -19.05
N GLU A 278 -39.59 40.76 -19.84
CA GLU A 278 -38.23 40.33 -20.23
C GLU A 278 -37.30 40.27 -19.01
N LEU A 279 -37.36 41.26 -18.13
CA LEU A 279 -36.63 41.23 -16.86
C LEU A 279 -37.11 40.12 -15.94
N LYS A 280 -38.41 39.79 -15.96
CA LYS A 280 -38.95 38.67 -15.20
C LYS A 280 -38.45 37.32 -15.73
N THR A 281 -38.35 37.15 -17.05
CA THR A 281 -37.76 35.93 -17.63
C THR A 281 -36.26 35.84 -17.33
N ASN A 282 -35.52 36.94 -17.45
CA ASN A 282 -34.10 36.98 -17.13
C ASN A 282 -33.83 36.73 -15.65
N LEU A 283 -34.65 37.29 -14.75
CA LEU A 283 -34.56 37.03 -13.31
C LEU A 283 -34.80 35.54 -13.02
N PHE A 284 -35.75 34.92 -13.70
CA PHE A 284 -36.03 33.48 -13.54
C PHE A 284 -34.84 32.63 -14.00
N LEU A 285 -34.25 32.93 -15.16
CA LEU A 285 -33.05 32.24 -15.66
C LEU A 285 -31.87 32.39 -14.68
N VAL A 286 -31.60 33.60 -14.21
CA VAL A 286 -30.51 33.85 -13.24
C VAL A 286 -30.79 33.14 -11.91
N GLN A 287 -32.05 33.09 -11.45
CA GLN A 287 -32.40 32.33 -10.25
C GLN A 287 -32.17 30.82 -10.42
N GLU A 288 -32.47 30.27 -11.60
CA GLU A 288 -32.20 28.87 -11.93
C GLU A 288 -30.70 28.59 -11.99
N GLU A 289 -29.91 29.46 -12.63
CA GLU A 289 -28.44 29.36 -12.65
C GLU A 289 -27.85 29.42 -11.24
N LEU A 290 -28.32 30.34 -10.40
CA LEU A 290 -27.89 30.42 -9.00
C LEU A 290 -28.28 29.16 -8.22
N ALA A 291 -29.48 28.62 -8.44
CA ALA A 291 -29.89 27.36 -7.84
C ALA A 291 -29.03 26.19 -8.33
N TYR A 292 -28.67 26.18 -9.62
CA TYR A 292 -27.73 25.22 -10.20
C TYR A 292 -26.37 25.31 -9.52
N TYR A 293 -25.76 26.49 -9.41
CA TYR A 293 -24.48 26.64 -8.73
C TYR A 293 -24.54 26.31 -7.24
N HIS A 294 -25.63 26.65 -6.56
CA HIS A 294 -25.85 26.25 -5.17
C HIS A 294 -25.98 24.73 -4.99
N ARG A 295 -26.56 24.02 -5.97
CA ARG A 295 -26.71 22.57 -5.91
C ARG A 295 -25.44 21.84 -6.36
N GLU A 296 -24.83 22.29 -7.45
CA GLU A 296 -23.76 21.56 -8.13
C GLU A 296 -22.37 21.93 -7.61
N LEU A 297 -22.14 23.22 -7.34
CA LEU A 297 -20.81 23.72 -6.95
C LEU A 297 -20.57 23.67 -5.43
N LEU A 298 -21.66 23.80 -4.65
CA LEU A 298 -21.63 23.90 -3.18
C LEU A 298 -22.04 22.60 -2.46
N ASN A 299 -22.86 21.72 -3.06
CA ASN A 299 -23.25 20.45 -2.42
C ASN A 299 -22.45 19.24 -2.90
N GLU A 300 -21.88 19.25 -4.11
CA GLU A 300 -20.85 18.26 -4.44
C GLU A 300 -19.56 18.62 -3.66
N GLN A 301 -18.96 17.65 -2.97
CA GLN A 301 -17.69 17.74 -2.22
C GLN A 301 -16.46 18.19 -3.05
N ARG A 302 -16.68 18.76 -4.24
CA ARG A 302 -15.69 19.04 -5.28
C ARG A 302 -14.96 20.37 -5.07
N THR A 303 -15.49 21.25 -4.23
CA THR A 303 -14.80 22.48 -3.82
C THR A 303 -14.38 22.40 -2.34
N PRO A 304 -13.08 22.57 -2.02
CA PRO A 304 -12.64 22.52 -0.63
C PRO A 304 -13.31 23.64 0.18
N ALA A 305 -13.86 23.32 1.36
CA ALA A 305 -14.62 24.24 2.21
C ALA A 305 -13.91 25.59 2.46
N LEU A 306 -12.58 25.57 2.56
CA LEU A 306 -11.73 26.76 2.73
C LEU A 306 -11.86 27.77 1.58
N LEU A 307 -12.02 27.31 0.34
CA LEU A 307 -12.22 28.18 -0.82
C LEU A 307 -13.60 28.84 -0.78
N LEU A 308 -14.63 28.08 -0.40
CA LEU A 308 -15.99 28.60 -0.26
C LEU A 308 -16.07 29.66 0.83
N ASP A 309 -15.39 29.47 1.96
CA ASP A 309 -15.39 30.44 3.05
C ASP A 309 -14.60 31.71 2.68
N ALA A 310 -13.48 31.55 1.97
CA ALA A 310 -12.76 32.68 1.37
C ALA A 310 -13.66 33.46 0.39
N MET A 311 -14.36 32.78 -0.52
CA MET A 311 -15.29 33.41 -1.46
C MET A 311 -16.45 34.11 -0.74
N LYS A 312 -17.07 33.47 0.25
CA LYS A 312 -18.15 34.08 1.07
C LYS A 312 -17.65 35.33 1.79
N SER A 313 -16.44 35.32 2.33
CA SER A 313 -15.83 36.49 2.97
C SER A 313 -15.61 37.63 1.97
N ALA A 314 -15.14 37.32 0.76
CA ALA A 314 -14.97 38.30 -0.31
C ALA A 314 -16.31 38.91 -0.76
N ILE A 315 -17.35 38.09 -0.91
CA ILE A 315 -18.70 38.55 -1.24
C ILE A 315 -19.26 39.46 -0.15
N LYS A 316 -19.06 39.12 1.13
CA LYS A 316 -19.46 39.99 2.26
C LYS A 316 -18.73 41.33 2.22
N LYS A 317 -17.42 41.35 1.93
CA LYS A 317 -16.63 42.57 1.75
C LYS A 317 -17.14 43.42 0.58
N GLN A 318 -17.42 42.79 -0.57
CA GLN A 318 -18.00 43.48 -1.73
C GLN A 318 -19.40 44.03 -1.44
N ARG A 319 -20.27 43.30 -0.73
CA ARG A 319 -21.58 43.81 -0.30
C ARG A 319 -21.46 45.00 0.64
N LYS A 320 -20.53 44.97 1.59
CA LYS A 320 -20.25 46.11 2.49
C LYS A 320 -19.74 47.31 1.69
N LYS A 321 -18.88 47.09 0.70
CA LYS A 321 -18.37 48.11 -0.23
C LYS A 321 -19.48 48.75 -1.06
N ILE A 322 -20.33 47.93 -1.70
CA ILE A 322 -21.49 48.40 -2.46
C ILE A 322 -22.44 49.18 -1.55
N LYS A 323 -22.71 48.68 -0.34
CA LYS A 323 -23.56 49.35 0.64
C LYS A 323 -22.97 50.72 1.07
N ALA A 324 -21.67 50.81 1.30
CA ALA A 324 -21.00 52.07 1.61
C ALA A 324 -21.10 53.07 0.43
N LYS A 325 -20.86 52.60 -0.81
CA LYS A 325 -21.04 53.41 -2.03
C LYS A 325 -22.49 53.89 -2.21
N MET A 326 -23.46 53.01 -1.99
CA MET A 326 -24.90 53.33 -2.07
C MET A 326 -25.32 54.34 -1.00
N LEU A 327 -24.69 54.31 0.18
CA LEU A 327 -24.96 55.22 1.29
C LEU A 327 -24.08 56.48 1.27
N GLY A 328 -23.17 56.62 0.30
CA GLY A 328 -22.30 57.79 0.14
C GLY A 328 -21.23 57.97 1.23
N ILE A 329 -20.86 56.90 1.95
CA ILE A 329 -19.87 56.94 3.03
C ILE A 329 -18.49 56.61 2.44
N SER A 330 -17.48 57.46 2.67
CA SER A 330 -16.14 57.32 2.06
C SER A 330 -15.45 56.02 2.50
N GLU A 331 -14.76 55.36 1.56
CA GLU A 331 -14.07 54.08 1.78
C GLU A 331 -12.79 54.28 2.60
N ASP A 332 -12.87 54.07 3.92
CA ASP A 332 -11.68 54.01 4.76
C ASP A 332 -11.14 52.59 4.94
N VAL A 333 -9.81 52.54 4.87
CA VAL A 333 -8.88 51.42 4.85
C VAL A 333 -8.94 50.61 6.15
N ASP A 334 -8.90 49.27 6.01
CA ASP A 334 -8.62 48.26 7.06
C ASP A 334 -9.34 48.42 8.41
N SER A 335 -10.59 47.97 8.46
CA SER A 335 -11.21 47.52 9.72
C SER A 335 -11.18 45.98 9.76
N CYS A 336 -10.07 45.49 10.31
CA CYS A 336 -9.88 44.13 10.79
C CYS A 336 -10.70 43.97 12.08
N ASP A 337 -11.88 43.36 11.99
CA ASP A 337 -12.57 42.77 13.14
C ASP A 337 -12.47 41.25 13.00
N GLU A 338 -11.44 40.71 13.65
CA GLU A 338 -11.41 39.34 14.15
C GLU A 338 -12.35 39.28 15.37
N ASP A 339 -13.52 38.65 15.24
CA ASP A 339 -14.07 37.73 16.25
C ASP A 339 -15.42 37.16 15.76
N ASP A 340 -15.52 35.83 15.64
CA ASP A 340 -16.47 35.06 16.44
C ASP A 340 -16.06 33.57 16.40
N GLY A 341 -15.91 32.98 17.59
CA GLY A 341 -15.15 31.77 17.84
C GLY A 341 -15.88 30.45 17.62
N SER A 342 -15.09 29.40 17.38
CA SER A 342 -15.35 28.06 17.92
C SER A 342 -14.05 27.25 17.91
N TRP A 343 -13.14 27.61 18.82
CA TRP A 343 -12.14 26.68 19.31
C TRP A 343 -12.72 25.99 20.54
N LEU A 344 -13.18 24.75 20.38
CA LEU A 344 -13.31 23.83 21.50
C LEU A 344 -12.02 23.04 21.64
N GLN A 345 -11.42 23.24 22.81
CA GLN A 345 -10.26 22.55 23.36
C GLN A 345 -10.52 21.05 23.48
N THR A 346 -9.53 20.24 23.13
CA THR A 346 -9.22 19.02 23.87
C THR A 346 -7.76 19.09 24.30
N SER A 347 -7.57 19.13 25.61
CA SER A 347 -6.29 19.18 26.32
C SER A 347 -5.37 18.02 25.97
N GLY A 348 -4.05 18.26 26.04
CA GLY A 348 -3.11 17.20 26.42
C GLY A 348 -1.72 17.27 25.80
N SER A 349 -0.76 17.73 26.60
CA SER A 349 0.68 17.44 26.57
C SER A 349 1.60 18.40 25.80
N ASP A 350 2.40 19.06 26.62
CA ASP A 350 3.68 19.72 26.34
C ASP A 350 4.57 18.95 25.35
N CYS A 351 5.26 19.69 24.47
CA CYS A 351 6.72 19.67 24.47
C CYS A 351 7.32 20.82 23.66
N VAL A 352 8.37 21.39 24.22
CA VAL A 352 9.17 22.51 23.76
C VAL A 352 10.07 22.05 22.62
N ASP A 353 9.94 22.62 21.41
CA ASP A 353 11.11 22.98 20.60
C ASP A 353 10.72 23.97 19.48
N SER A 354 11.25 25.18 19.57
CA SER A 354 11.01 26.28 18.63
C SER A 354 11.85 26.06 17.37
N ARG A 355 11.34 25.32 16.38
CA ARG A 355 11.91 25.30 15.03
C ARG A 355 11.51 26.58 14.28
N PRO A 356 12.44 27.29 13.60
CA PRO A 356 12.09 28.53 12.92
C PRO A 356 11.13 28.25 11.77
N GLN A 357 10.18 29.17 11.54
CA GLN A 357 9.17 29.09 10.48
C GLN A 357 9.80 28.76 9.12
N GLU A 358 9.52 27.56 8.60
CA GLU A 358 9.96 27.18 7.27
C GLU A 358 9.10 27.88 6.21
N SER A 359 9.78 28.50 5.24
CA SER A 359 9.18 29.26 4.15
C SER A 359 8.13 28.45 3.37
N LYS A 360 6.96 29.06 3.14
CA LYS A 360 5.77 28.49 2.46
C LYS A 360 6.01 27.88 1.07
N ILE A 361 7.17 28.15 0.47
CA ILE A 361 7.56 27.63 -0.84
C ILE A 361 8.05 26.16 -0.75
N LYS A 362 8.59 25.73 0.40
CA LYS A 362 9.05 24.33 0.57
C LYS A 362 7.91 23.32 0.75
N SER A 363 6.76 23.74 1.28
CA SER A 363 5.57 22.88 1.43
C SER A 363 4.91 22.53 0.08
N LEU A 364 5.09 23.35 -0.95
CA LEU A 364 4.47 23.14 -2.26
C LEU A 364 5.18 22.07 -3.09
N PHE A 365 6.46 21.81 -2.82
CA PHE A 365 7.26 20.82 -3.56
C PHE A 365 7.63 19.59 -2.73
N GLY A 366 7.07 19.43 -1.53
CA GLY A 366 7.37 18.32 -0.61
C GLY A 366 7.05 16.92 -1.17
N LEU A 367 6.12 16.80 -2.12
CA LEU A 367 5.85 15.53 -2.80
C LEU A 367 6.96 15.11 -3.78
N TRP A 368 7.78 16.04 -4.26
CA TRP A 368 8.81 15.77 -5.27
C TRP A 368 10.17 15.39 -4.68
N TYR A 369 10.39 15.63 -3.40
CA TYR A 369 11.66 15.33 -2.71
C TYR A 369 11.56 14.18 -1.70
N ARG A 370 10.41 13.50 -1.58
CA ARG A 370 10.22 12.37 -0.67
C ARG A 370 10.98 11.10 -1.09
N ASN A 371 11.48 11.04 -2.33
CA ASN A 371 12.19 9.88 -2.86
C ASN A 371 13.72 10.08 -3.02
N SER A 372 14.33 11.08 -2.37
CA SER A 372 15.78 11.31 -2.53
C SER A 372 16.45 11.74 -1.22
N ARG A 373 16.65 10.76 -0.34
CA ARG A 373 17.62 10.62 0.78
C ARG A 373 17.23 9.31 1.49
N GLU A 374 17.97 8.22 1.53
CA GLU A 374 19.41 7.96 1.49
C GLU A 374 19.66 6.56 0.89
N VAL A 375 20.54 6.42 -0.11
CA VAL A 375 21.43 5.24 -0.25
C VAL A 375 22.74 5.76 -0.82
N THR A 376 23.80 5.61 -0.03
CA THR A 376 25.19 5.82 -0.43
C THR A 376 25.60 4.79 -1.48
N VAL A 377 26.06 5.28 -2.63
CA VAL A 377 26.84 4.61 -3.70
C VAL A 377 28.23 4.22 -3.13
N PRO A 378 28.92 3.12 -3.53
CA PRO A 378 29.30 2.71 -4.89
C PRO A 378 28.98 1.24 -5.24
N ASP A 379 28.79 0.82 -6.50
CA ASP A 379 29.63 1.07 -7.67
C ASP A 379 28.92 0.58 -8.96
N SER A 380 29.41 1.04 -10.12
CA SER A 380 29.25 0.49 -11.47
C SER A 380 27.96 0.73 -12.29
N ALA A 381 28.10 1.70 -13.21
CA ALA A 381 27.80 1.63 -14.65
C ALA A 381 26.45 1.06 -15.15
N GLY A 382 25.71 1.90 -15.88
CA GLY A 382 24.58 1.48 -16.71
C GLY A 382 23.87 2.66 -17.37
N ILE A 383 24.51 3.24 -18.38
CA ILE A 383 23.95 4.21 -19.33
C ILE A 383 22.75 3.55 -20.03
N TRP A 384 21.55 4.14 -19.91
CA TRP A 384 20.39 3.73 -20.71
C TRP A 384 20.21 4.69 -21.87
N GLU A 385 20.54 4.21 -23.06
CA GLU A 385 20.17 4.77 -24.35
C GLU A 385 18.67 4.51 -24.59
N ILE A 386 17.97 5.51 -25.12
CA ILE A 386 16.54 5.44 -25.44
C ILE A 386 16.41 4.77 -26.81
N ILE A 387 15.75 3.61 -26.87
CA ILE A 387 15.42 2.94 -28.14
C ILE A 387 14.16 3.58 -28.72
N ASP A 388 14.26 4.03 -29.97
CA ASP A 388 13.21 4.68 -30.78
C ASP A 388 12.14 3.63 -31.23
N PRO A 389 10.83 3.95 -31.33
CA PRO A 389 9.77 2.97 -31.62
C PRO A 389 9.76 2.35 -33.02
N GLN A 390 10.84 2.42 -33.79
CA GLN A 390 10.86 2.04 -35.21
C GLN A 390 11.55 0.71 -35.51
N GLU A 391 12.14 0.03 -34.52
CA GLU A 391 12.78 -1.29 -34.69
C GLU A 391 11.88 -2.51 -34.36
N VAL A 392 10.64 -2.30 -33.92
CA VAL A 392 9.71 -3.41 -33.57
C VAL A 392 8.98 -4.01 -34.80
N LYS A 393 9.23 -3.50 -36.01
CA LYS A 393 8.57 -4.01 -37.24
C LYS A 393 9.42 -4.90 -38.15
N GLN A 394 10.66 -5.23 -37.77
CA GLN A 394 11.51 -6.14 -38.54
C GLN A 394 11.63 -7.55 -37.95
N ALA A 395 11.04 -7.81 -36.78
CA ALA A 395 11.09 -9.14 -36.14
C ALA A 395 9.89 -10.06 -36.49
N GLU A 396 8.87 -9.57 -37.21
CA GLU A 396 7.69 -10.38 -37.57
C GLU A 396 7.72 -10.92 -39.03
N GLU A 397 8.71 -10.56 -39.86
CA GLU A 397 8.80 -11.06 -41.24
C GLU A 397 9.78 -12.23 -41.44
N ASP A 398 10.64 -12.56 -40.46
CA ASP A 398 11.63 -13.64 -40.59
C ASP A 398 11.17 -15.02 -40.05
N GLU A 399 10.00 -15.13 -39.43
CA GLU A 399 9.48 -16.41 -38.89
C GLU A 399 8.61 -17.24 -39.87
N HIS A 400 8.41 -16.78 -41.10
CA HIS A 400 7.56 -17.48 -42.09
C HIS A 400 8.30 -18.07 -43.30
N THR A 401 9.63 -18.15 -43.29
CA THR A 401 10.40 -18.73 -44.41
C THR A 401 11.23 -19.98 -44.08
N SER A 402 11.17 -20.53 -42.85
CA SER A 402 12.02 -21.67 -42.44
C SER A 402 11.28 -22.98 -42.12
N THR A 403 10.18 -23.27 -42.81
CA THR A 403 9.59 -24.62 -42.84
C THR A 403 9.33 -25.09 -44.27
N LYS A 404 10.40 -25.42 -44.96
CA LYS A 404 10.41 -26.33 -46.11
C LYS A 404 11.83 -26.86 -46.28
N ASP A 405 12.09 -28.02 -45.70
CA ASP A 405 12.87 -29.13 -46.26
C ASP A 405 12.69 -30.39 -45.39
#